data_AF-A0A432U289-F1
#
_entry.id   AF-A0A432U289-F1
#
_cell.length_a   1.000
_cell.length_b   1.000
_cell.length_c   1.000
_cell.angle_alpha   90.00
_cell.angle_beta   90.00
_cell.angle_gamma   90.00
#
_symmetry.space_group_name_H-M   'P 1'
#
loop_
_entity.id
_entity.type
_entity.pdbx_description
1 polymer ?
#
loop_
_entity_poly.entity_id
_entity_poly.type
_entity_poly.pdbx_seq_one_letter_code
_entity_poly.pdbx_strand_id
1 'polypeptide(L)'
;DESDDSLNLIKGGGGALTREKIVAAVADKFVCIADESKLVKVMGDFPLPVEVIPMAANYVKHQITRRIGGTPFVRENFVTDNGNLILDVEGLKITDPKATETELDSIVGVVTNGLFANRGANVLLLGTPTGVTVIGA
;
A
#
# COMPACT_ATOMS: atom_id res chain seq x y z
N ASP A 1 -4.33 -6.05 0.70
CA ASP A 1 -3.32 -7.05 0.31
C ASP A 1 -2.63 -7.60 1.54
N GLU A 2 -2.16 -6.73 2.44
CA GLU A 2 -1.70 -7.10 3.78
C GLU A 2 -2.22 -6.11 4.83
N SER A 3 -2.28 -6.54 6.08
CA SER A 3 -2.51 -5.73 7.28
C SER A 3 -1.54 -6.18 8.37
N ASP A 4 -1.00 -5.23 9.14
CA ASP A 4 -0.30 -5.55 10.39
C ASP A 4 -1.21 -5.43 11.62
N ASP A 5 -0.70 -5.83 12.79
CA ASP A 5 -1.40 -5.74 14.08
C ASP A 5 -1.72 -4.29 14.50
N SER A 6 -1.04 -3.30 13.90
CA SER A 6 -1.26 -1.87 14.13
C SER A 6 -2.26 -1.25 13.14
N LEU A 7 -2.95 -2.08 12.35
CA LEU A 7 -3.93 -1.67 11.35
C LEU A 7 -3.36 -0.80 10.23
N ASN A 8 -2.04 -0.87 10.00
CA ASN A 8 -1.44 -0.36 8.77
C ASN A 8 -1.65 -1.40 7.66
N LEU A 9 -1.84 -0.94 6.43
CA LEU A 9 -2.17 -1.83 5.31
C LEU A 9 -1.21 -1.65 4.14
N ILE A 10 -0.96 -2.74 3.41
CA ILE A 10 -0.63 -2.67 1.97
C ILE A 10 -1.92 -2.88 1.18
N LYS A 11 -2.20 -1.94 0.28
CA LYS A 11 -3.30 -1.96 -0.69
C LYS A 11 -2.78 -1.61 -2.09
N GLY A 12 -3.60 -1.85 -3.11
CA GLY A 12 -3.31 -1.49 -4.49
C GLY A 12 -2.99 -2.67 -5.40
N GLY A 13 -3.10 -3.92 -4.93
CA GLY A 13 -3.03 -5.11 -5.77
C GLY A 13 -3.96 -5.03 -6.98
N GLY A 14 -5.19 -4.54 -6.78
CA GLY A 14 -6.16 -4.28 -7.85
C GLY A 14 -5.95 -2.99 -8.65
N GLY A 15 -4.97 -2.15 -8.29
CA GLY A 15 -4.60 -0.94 -9.03
C GLY A 15 -5.47 0.31 -8.81
N ALA A 16 -6.36 0.30 -7.81
CA ALA A 16 -7.24 1.43 -7.48
C ALA A 16 -6.74 2.29 -6.29
N LEU A 17 -5.49 2.11 -5.86
CA LEU A 17 -4.93 2.65 -4.61
C LEU A 17 -5.16 4.16 -4.43
N THR A 18 -5.01 4.97 -5.47
CA THR A 18 -5.17 6.43 -5.37
C THR A 18 -6.59 6.80 -4.95
N ARG A 19 -7.59 6.24 -5.64
CA ARG A 19 -9.00 6.54 -5.35
C ARG A 19 -9.42 5.96 -4.00
N GLU A 20 -8.96 4.75 -3.67
CA GLU A 20 -9.20 4.15 -2.36
C GLU A 20 -8.61 5.01 -1.22
N LYS A 21 -7.39 5.53 -1.39
CA LYS A 21 -6.72 6.36 -0.37
C LYS A 21 -7.41 7.70 -0.19
N ILE A 22 -7.89 8.33 -1.27
CA ILE A 22 -8.71 9.55 -1.22
C ILE A 22 -10.00 9.30 -0.43
N VAL A 23 -10.75 8.24 -0.76
CA VAL A 23 -12.01 7.92 -0.06
C VAL A 23 -11.75 7.62 1.42
N ALA A 24 -10.69 6.87 1.73
CA ALA A 24 -10.31 6.59 3.11
C ALA A 24 -9.99 7.89 3.87
N ALA A 25 -9.25 8.82 3.27
CA ALA A 25 -8.86 10.07 3.92
C ALA A 25 -10.05 10.96 4.34
N VAL A 26 -11.19 10.88 3.62
CA VAL A 26 -12.39 11.65 3.92
C VAL A 26 -13.33 10.92 4.90
N ALA A 27 -13.21 9.59 5.01
CA ALA A 27 -14.07 8.80 5.88
C ALA A 27 -13.73 9.00 7.37
N ASP A 28 -14.75 9.22 8.20
CA ASP A 28 -14.60 9.25 9.67
C ASP A 28 -14.09 7.91 10.22
N LYS A 29 -14.54 6.80 9.60
CA LYS A 29 -14.19 5.44 9.99
C LYS A 29 -13.88 4.59 8.76
N PHE A 30 -12.69 4.00 8.75
CA PHE A 30 -12.29 3.02 7.76
C PHE A 30 -12.34 1.63 8.38
N VAL A 31 -13.28 0.82 7.90
CA VAL A 31 -13.41 -0.58 8.26
C VAL A 31 -12.76 -1.41 7.16
N CYS A 32 -11.66 -2.08 7.49
CA CYS A 32 -11.00 -3.03 6.61
C CYS A 32 -11.67 -4.40 6.77
N ILE A 33 -11.90 -5.08 5.65
CA ILE A 33 -12.41 -6.46 5.62
C ILE A 33 -11.40 -7.32 4.87
N ALA A 34 -11.04 -8.46 5.45
CA ALA A 34 -10.07 -9.38 4.86
C ALA A 34 -10.27 -10.80 5.41
N ASP A 35 -9.71 -11.81 4.74
CA ASP A 35 -9.53 -13.12 5.33
C ASP A 35 -8.27 -13.18 6.20
N GLU A 36 -8.17 -14.18 7.09
CA GLU A 36 -7.07 -14.31 8.04
C GLU A 36 -5.67 -14.37 7.42
N SER A 37 -5.54 -14.76 6.13
CA SER A 37 -4.23 -14.79 5.45
C SER A 37 -3.62 -13.41 5.24
N LYS A 38 -4.41 -12.34 5.38
CA LYS A 38 -3.95 -10.96 5.15
C LYS A 38 -3.34 -10.32 6.39
N LEU A 39 -3.52 -10.91 7.58
CA LEU A 39 -2.88 -10.41 8.80
C LEU A 39 -1.46 -10.96 8.90
N VAL A 40 -0.47 -10.07 8.86
CA VAL A 40 0.96 -10.42 8.88
C VAL A 40 1.68 -9.64 9.98
N LYS A 41 2.78 -10.20 10.50
CA LYS A 41 3.56 -9.54 11.55
C LYS A 41 4.36 -8.34 11.02
N VAL A 42 4.89 -8.46 9.81
CA VAL A 42 5.67 -7.42 9.13
C VAL A 42 5.26 -7.46 7.66
N MET A 43 4.84 -6.32 7.13
CA MET A 43 4.41 -6.21 5.73
C MET A 43 5.61 -6.18 4.77
N GLY A 44 5.36 -6.55 3.52
CA GLY A 44 6.34 -6.50 2.42
C GLY A 44 6.52 -7.79 1.64
N ASP A 45 5.83 -8.89 2.02
CA ASP A 45 5.81 -10.12 1.23
C ASP A 45 4.95 -9.91 -0.03
N PHE A 46 3.82 -9.19 0.09
CA PHE A 46 3.09 -8.66 -1.05
C PHE A 46 3.84 -7.44 -1.64
N PRO A 47 4.09 -7.40 -2.97
CA PRO A 47 4.75 -6.27 -3.61
C PRO A 47 4.01 -4.94 -3.34
N LEU A 48 4.71 -3.93 -2.83
CA LEU A 48 4.11 -2.64 -2.52
C LEU A 48 3.82 -1.85 -3.81
N PRO A 49 2.56 -1.53 -4.14
CA PRO A 49 2.24 -0.76 -5.33
C PRO A 49 2.51 0.73 -5.13
N VAL A 50 3.14 1.39 -6.11
CA VAL A 50 3.38 2.84 -6.12
C VAL A 50 2.89 3.41 -7.46
N GLU A 51 1.85 4.25 -7.43
CA GLU A 51 1.35 4.91 -8.63
C GLU A 51 2.25 6.09 -8.99
N VAL A 52 2.71 6.15 -10.25
CA VAL A 52 3.68 7.13 -10.71
C VAL A 52 3.28 7.75 -12.04
N ILE A 53 3.63 9.02 -12.21
CA ILE A 53 3.49 9.71 -13.51
C ILE A 53 4.35 8.98 -14.55
N PRO A 54 3.83 8.63 -15.75
CA PRO A 54 4.55 7.79 -16.71
C PRO A 54 5.96 8.29 -17.06
N MET A 55 6.13 9.59 -17.28
CA MET A 55 7.44 10.18 -17.61
C MET A 55 8.47 10.10 -16.47
N ALA A 56 8.01 9.92 -15.23
CA ALA A 56 8.85 9.86 -14.04
C ALA A 56 9.25 8.43 -13.65
N ALA A 57 8.70 7.39 -14.30
CA ALA A 57 8.81 6.00 -13.84
C ALA A 57 10.26 5.55 -13.58
N ASN A 58 11.20 5.83 -14.49
CA ASN A 58 12.61 5.45 -14.30
C ASN A 58 13.28 6.23 -13.17
N TYR A 59 12.98 7.53 -13.03
CA TYR A 59 13.47 8.33 -11.90
C TYR A 59 12.95 7.75 -10.58
N VAL A 60 11.65 7.50 -10.47
CA VAL A 60 11.03 6.99 -9.24
C VAL A 60 11.58 5.61 -8.89
N LYS A 61 11.76 4.70 -9.86
CA LYS A 61 12.44 3.41 -9.65
C LYS A 61 13.79 3.58 -8.95
N HIS A 62 14.64 4.47 -9.48
CA HIS A 62 15.96 4.71 -8.90
C HIS A 62 15.89 5.31 -7.48
N GLN A 63 14.91 6.18 -7.21
CA GLN A 63 14.72 6.75 -5.87
C GLN A 63 14.25 5.68 -4.86
N ILE A 64 13.29 4.83 -5.26
CA ILE A 64 12.80 3.72 -4.42
C ILE A 64 13.97 2.81 -4.03
N THR A 65 14.75 2.32 -5.00
CA THR A 65 15.90 1.44 -4.71
C THR A 65 16.92 2.08 -3.77
N ARG A 66 17.16 3.39 -3.87
CA ARG A 66 18.16 4.10 -3.05
C ARG A 66 17.67 4.47 -1.66
N ARG A 67 16.43 4.92 -1.53
CA ARG A 67 15.88 5.52 -0.30
C ARG A 67 15.09 4.52 0.54
N ILE A 68 14.36 3.62 -0.12
CA ILE A 68 13.47 2.65 0.51
C ILE A 68 14.08 1.25 0.52
N GLY A 69 14.81 0.91 -0.55
CA GLY A 69 15.24 -0.44 -0.85
C GLY A 69 14.21 -1.19 -1.71
N GLY A 70 14.41 -2.50 -1.83
CA GLY A 70 13.59 -3.36 -2.67
C GLY A 70 13.84 -3.21 -4.18
N THR A 71 13.07 -3.97 -4.95
CA THR A 71 13.21 -4.09 -6.41
C THR A 71 11.93 -3.61 -7.08
N PRO A 72 11.89 -2.37 -7.61
CA PRO A 72 10.72 -1.84 -8.30
C PRO A 72 10.66 -2.31 -9.75
N PHE A 73 9.49 -2.80 -10.19
CA PHE A 73 9.21 -3.15 -11.58
C PHE A 73 7.88 -2.53 -12.04
N VAL A 74 7.76 -2.27 -13.34
CA VAL A 74 6.50 -1.73 -13.89
C VAL A 74 5.48 -2.86 -13.94
N ARG A 75 4.25 -2.58 -13.52
CA ARG A 75 3.13 -3.48 -13.75
C ARG A 75 2.75 -3.48 -15.23
N GLU A 76 3.08 -4.56 -15.92
CA GLU A 76 2.87 -4.70 -17.35
C GLU A 76 1.37 -4.72 -17.72
N ASN A 77 1.05 -4.17 -18.90
CA ASN A 77 -0.31 -4.10 -19.45
C ASN A 77 -1.37 -3.49 -18.52
N PHE A 78 -0.96 -2.59 -17.63
CA PHE A 78 -1.84 -1.92 -16.69
C PHE A 78 -1.64 -0.41 -16.72
N VAL A 79 -2.75 0.33 -16.80
CA VAL A 79 -2.79 1.77 -16.61
C VAL A 79 -3.91 2.04 -15.61
N THR A 80 -3.61 2.84 -14.59
CA THR A 80 -4.59 3.19 -13.57
C THR A 80 -5.74 4.02 -14.16
N ASP A 81 -6.84 4.12 -13.43
CA ASP A 81 -7.95 5.03 -13.77
C ASP A 81 -7.53 6.49 -13.96
N ASN A 82 -6.37 6.89 -13.42
CA ASN A 82 -5.85 8.26 -13.51
C ASN A 82 -4.83 8.43 -14.66
N GLY A 83 -4.62 7.40 -15.50
CA GLY A 83 -3.67 7.46 -16.61
C GLY A 83 -2.20 7.25 -16.22
N ASN A 84 -1.95 6.81 -14.99
CA ASN A 84 -0.60 6.59 -14.44
C ASN A 84 -0.16 5.13 -14.50
N LEU A 85 1.15 4.91 -14.33
CA LEU A 85 1.73 3.57 -14.18
C LEU A 85 1.77 3.15 -12.72
N ILE A 86 1.90 1.85 -12.47
CA ILE A 86 2.24 1.31 -11.15
C ILE A 86 3.64 0.72 -11.19
N LEU A 87 4.45 1.08 -10.20
CA LEU A 87 5.66 0.36 -9.81
C LEU A 87 5.33 -0.55 -8.64
N ASP A 88 5.38 -1.86 -8.85
CA ASP A 88 5.31 -2.83 -7.75
C ASP A 88 6.72 -3.02 -7.19
N VAL A 89 6.86 -2.97 -5.86
CA VAL A 89 8.15 -3.04 -5.17
C VAL A 89 8.25 -4.31 -4.34
N GLU A 90 9.10 -5.23 -4.77
CA GLU A 90 9.36 -6.50 -4.08
C GLU A 90 10.57 -6.43 -3.14
N GLY A 91 10.66 -7.41 -2.23
CA GLY A 91 11.83 -7.59 -1.36
C GLY A 91 11.95 -6.54 -0.26
N LEU A 92 10.82 -5.95 0.14
CA LEU A 92 10.76 -5.01 1.25
C LEU A 92 10.56 -5.75 2.57
N LYS A 93 10.99 -5.10 3.66
CA LYS A 93 10.63 -5.49 5.03
C LYS A 93 10.23 -4.24 5.78
N ILE A 94 8.94 -3.96 5.80
CA ILE A 94 8.41 -2.65 6.21
C ILE A 94 8.21 -2.62 7.72
N THR A 95 9.27 -2.27 8.46
CA THR A 95 9.24 -2.21 9.93
C THR A 95 8.69 -0.88 10.47
N ASP A 96 8.74 0.17 9.67
CA ASP A 96 8.10 1.46 9.96
C ASP A 96 7.23 1.89 8.77
N PRO A 97 5.96 1.45 8.73
CA PRO A 97 5.05 1.77 7.62
C PRO A 97 4.82 3.27 7.42
N LYS A 98 4.76 4.07 8.49
CA LYS A 98 4.48 5.51 8.41
C LYS A 98 5.68 6.29 7.86
N ALA A 99 6.88 5.96 8.33
CA ALA A 99 8.10 6.56 7.78
C ALA A 99 8.28 6.19 6.30
N THR A 100 8.04 4.91 5.95
CA THR A 100 8.12 4.44 4.56
C THR A 100 7.10 5.14 3.66
N GLU A 101 5.84 5.27 4.12
CA GLU A 101 4.79 5.99 3.38
C GLU A 101 5.19 7.45 3.13
N THR A 102 5.66 8.15 4.17
CA THR A 102 6.08 9.55 4.10
C THR A 102 7.28 9.75 3.16
N GLU A 103 8.25 8.83 3.21
CA GLU A 103 9.43 8.88 2.36
C GLU A 103 9.06 8.66 0.89
N LEU A 104 8.16 7.72 0.59
CA LEU A 104 7.62 7.49 -0.76
C LEU A 104 6.85 8.71 -1.28
N ASP A 105 5.99 9.31 -0.46
CA ASP A 105 5.23 10.52 -0.83
C ASP A 105 6.14 11.71 -1.13
N SER A 106 7.36 11.73 -0.60
CA SER A 106 8.35 12.79 -0.88
C SER A 106 9.07 12.65 -2.23
N ILE A 107 8.92 11.51 -2.93
CA ILE A 107 9.59 11.27 -4.22
C ILE A 107 8.82 11.96 -5.34
N VAL A 108 9.45 12.92 -6.02
CA VAL A 108 8.84 13.64 -7.14
C VAL A 108 8.38 12.68 -8.25
N GLY A 109 7.12 12.81 -8.66
CA GLY A 109 6.52 11.95 -9.70
C GLY A 109 5.79 10.72 -9.15
N VAL A 110 5.90 10.43 -7.85
CA VAL A 110 4.92 9.58 -7.15
C VAL A 110 3.60 10.34 -7.09
N VAL A 111 2.52 9.65 -7.41
CA VAL A 111 1.14 10.15 -7.29
C VAL A 111 0.56 9.69 -5.97
N THR A 112 0.62 8.39 -5.70
CA THR A 112 0.33 7.79 -4.39
C THR A 112 1.13 6.49 -4.22
N ASN A 113 1.13 5.96 -3.00
CA ASN A 113 1.67 4.64 -2.70
C ASN A 113 0.65 3.78 -1.95
N GLY A 114 0.84 2.47 -1.97
CA GLY A 114 -0.08 1.47 -1.44
C GLY A 114 -0.06 1.31 0.08
N LEU A 115 0.79 2.03 0.83
CA LEU A 115 0.78 1.99 2.29
C LEU A 115 -0.35 2.85 2.81
N PHE A 116 -1.23 2.30 3.63
CA PHE A 116 -2.22 3.05 4.39
C PHE A 116 -1.79 2.99 5.85
N ALA A 117 -0.85 3.85 6.25
CA ALA A 117 -0.24 3.80 7.58
C ALA A 117 -0.48 5.11 8.36
N ASN A 118 -0.22 6.26 7.74
CA ASN A 118 -0.56 7.57 8.29
C ASN A 118 -2.07 7.70 8.51
N ARG A 119 -2.85 7.13 7.58
CA ARG A 119 -4.28 6.87 7.71
C ARG A 119 -4.54 5.37 7.54
N GLY A 120 -4.26 4.60 8.59
CA GLY A 120 -4.57 3.17 8.66
C GLY A 120 -6.07 2.89 8.84
N ALA A 121 -6.42 1.62 8.97
CA ALA A 121 -7.79 1.23 9.31
C ALA A 121 -8.10 1.56 10.77
N ASN A 122 -9.38 1.83 11.06
CA ASN A 122 -9.86 1.98 12.44
C ASN A 122 -10.29 0.63 13.02
N VAL A 123 -10.83 -0.24 12.17
CA VAL A 123 -11.31 -1.58 12.51
C VAL A 123 -10.90 -2.51 11.39
N LEU A 124 -10.47 -3.71 11.73
CA LEU A 124 -10.25 -4.82 10.82
C LEU A 124 -11.19 -5.98 11.19
N LEU A 125 -12.01 -6.41 10.24
CA LEU A 125 -12.86 -7.58 10.34
C LEU A 125 -12.20 -8.72 9.57
N LEU A 126 -11.70 -9.72 10.30
CA LEU A 126 -11.04 -10.89 9.74
C LEU A 126 -12.00 -12.07 9.66
N GLY A 127 -12.22 -12.56 8.44
CA GLY A 127 -12.87 -13.85 8.22
C GLY A 127 -11.92 -15.00 8.58
N THR A 128 -12.30 -15.79 9.57
CA THR A 128 -11.60 -17.01 10.00
C THR A 128 -12.52 -18.22 9.85
N PRO A 129 -11.99 -19.46 9.87
CA PRO A 129 -12.81 -20.68 9.84
C PRO A 129 -13.84 -20.80 10.97
N THR A 130 -13.63 -20.10 12.09
CA THR A 130 -14.52 -20.13 13.27
C THR A 130 -15.46 -18.91 13.37
N GLY A 131 -15.40 -17.99 12.41
CA GLY A 131 -16.23 -16.78 12.38
C GLY A 131 -15.43 -15.50 12.10
N VAL A 132 -16.04 -14.35 12.37
CA VAL A 132 -15.40 -13.04 12.18
C VAL A 132 -14.71 -12.59 13.47
N THR A 133 -13.41 -12.32 13.39
CA THR A 133 -12.62 -11.68 14.45
C THR A 133 -12.56 -10.18 14.19
N VAL A 134 -12.70 -9.38 15.26
CA VAL A 134 -12.66 -7.90 15.19
C VAL A 134 -11.38 -7.40 15.87
N ILE A 135 -10.60 -6.60 15.16
CA ILE A 135 -9.36 -5.98 15.65
C ILE A 135 -9.48 -4.46 15.52
N GLY A 136 -9.15 -3.72 16.59
CA GLY A 136 -9.36 -2.28 16.68
C GLY A 136 -10.81 -1.93 16.93
N ALA A 137 -11.09 -1.29 18.06
CA ALA A 137 -12.41 -0.76 18.42
C ALA A 137 -12.23 0.52 19.23
#